data_AF-A0A1X2HGE8-F1
#
_entry.id   AF-A0A1X2HGE8-F1
#
_cell.length_a   1.000
_cell.length_b   1.000
_cell.length_c   1.000
_cell.angle_alpha   90.00
_cell.angle_beta   90.00
_cell.angle_gamma   90.00
#
_symmetry.space_group_name_H-M   'P 1'
#
loop_
_entity.id
_entity.type
_entity.pdbx_description
1 polymer ?
#
loop_
_entity_poly.entity_id
_entity_poly.type
_entity_poly.pdbx_seq_one_letter_code
_entity_poly.pdbx_strand_id
1 'polypeptide(L)'
;FQKDDFLFLRDVYRIVDLIQSGREQEEIGKAVAQLDERFDKARHILQELPGLQYNKEEQEAILEREMALLDNKKQQLKSYMALPPF
;
A
#
# COMPACT_ATOMS: atom_id res chain seq x y z
N PHE A 1 -0.85 -3.25 3.17
CA PHE A 1 -1.02 -4.31 2.15
C PHE A 1 0.03 -5.38 2.37
N GLN A 2 -0.25 -6.62 1.97
CA GLN A 2 0.74 -7.71 1.97
C GLN A 2 1.29 -7.90 0.55
N LYS A 3 2.53 -8.39 0.43
CA LYS A 3 3.15 -8.63 -0.88
C LYS A 3 2.32 -9.60 -1.73
N ASP A 4 1.66 -10.54 -1.07
CA ASP A 4 0.81 -11.56 -1.68
C ASP A 4 -0.43 -10.96 -2.36
N ASP A 5 -0.87 -9.76 -1.97
CA ASP A 5 -1.96 -9.04 -2.63
C ASP A 5 -1.64 -8.71 -4.10
N PHE A 6 -0.35 -8.67 -4.46
CA PHE A 6 0.17 -8.36 -5.79
C PHE A 6 0.68 -9.59 -6.56
N LEU A 7 0.46 -10.80 -6.02
CA LEU A 7 0.81 -12.05 -6.68
C LEU A 7 -0.41 -12.60 -7.42
N PHE A 8 -0.43 -12.39 -8.74
CA PHE A 8 -1.53 -12.82 -9.63
C PHE A 8 -1.20 -14.07 -10.45
N LEU A 9 0.08 -14.45 -10.51
CA LEU A 9 0.58 -15.50 -11.40
C LEU A 9 -0.12 -16.85 -11.16
N ARG A 10 -0.41 -17.17 -9.90
CA ARG A 10 -1.11 -18.40 -9.52
C ARG A 10 -2.54 -18.44 -10.06
N ASP A 11 -3.24 -17.31 -10.03
CA ASP A 11 -4.62 -17.20 -10.51
C ASP A 11 -4.68 -17.28 -12.04
N VAL A 12 -3.70 -16.66 -12.72
CA VAL A 12 -3.53 -16.78 -14.17
C VAL A 12 -3.27 -18.24 -14.57
N TYR A 13 -2.35 -18.92 -13.89
CA TYR A 13 -2.10 -20.34 -14.15
C TYR A 13 -3.35 -21.19 -13.93
N ARG A 14 -4.13 -20.91 -12.88
CA ARG A 14 -5.40 -21.61 -12.63
C ARG A 14 -6.38 -21.40 -13.78
N ILE A 15 -6.53 -20.18 -14.29
CA ILE A 15 -7.42 -19.89 -15.43
C ILE A 15 -6.96 -20.66 -16.68
N VAL A 16 -5.66 -20.67 -16.97
CA VAL A 16 -5.09 -21.42 -18.10
C VAL A 16 -5.35 -22.92 -17.97
N ASP A 17 -5.21 -23.49 -16.76
CA ASP A 17 -5.50 -24.90 -16.49
C ASP A 17 -6.99 -25.23 -16.66
N LEU A 18 -7.89 -24.33 -16.21
CA LEU A 18 -9.35 -24.48 -16.41
C LEU A 18 -9.71 -24.47 -17.92
N ILE A 19 -9.05 -23.62 -18.71
CA ILE A 19 -9.21 -23.57 -20.17
C ILE A 19 -8.69 -24.87 -20.81
N GLN A 20 -7.49 -25.30 -20.43
CA GLN A 20 -6.83 -26.47 -21.00
C GLN A 20 -7.57 -27.78 -20.69
N SER A 21 -8.16 -27.87 -19.50
CA SER A 21 -8.94 -29.04 -19.06
C SER A 21 -10.35 -29.11 -19.67
N GLY A 22 -10.75 -28.12 -20.48
CA GLY A 22 -12.05 -28.09 -21.16
C GLY A 22 -13.24 -27.96 -20.20
N ARG A 23 -13.02 -27.35 -19.02
CA ARG A 23 -14.07 -27.15 -18.02
C ARG A 23 -15.08 -26.10 -18.46
N GLU A 24 -16.24 -26.10 -17.79
CA GLU A 24 -17.37 -25.23 -18.10
C GLU A 24 -16.98 -23.75 -18.13
N GLN A 25 -17.47 -23.06 -19.17
CA GLN A 25 -17.24 -21.64 -19.43
C GLN A 25 -17.60 -20.74 -18.22
N GLU A 26 -18.52 -21.19 -17.38
CA GLU A 26 -18.92 -20.50 -16.15
C GLU A 26 -17.81 -20.48 -15.08
N GLU A 27 -17.07 -21.58 -14.89
CA GLU A 27 -15.96 -21.62 -13.92
C GLU A 27 -14.81 -20.71 -14.35
N ILE A 28 -14.53 -20.67 -15.66
CA ILE A 28 -13.52 -19.78 -16.23
C ILE A 28 -13.96 -18.31 -16.03
N GLY A 29 -15.21 -17.98 -16.33
CA GLY A 29 -15.76 -16.64 -16.13
C GLY A 29 -15.68 -16.17 -14.67
N LYS A 30 -16.01 -17.06 -13.71
CA LYS A 30 -15.87 -16.79 -12.27
C LYS A 30 -14.42 -16.54 -11.87
N ALA A 31 -13.49 -17.36 -12.36
CA ALA A 31 -12.07 -17.21 -12.05
C ALA A 31 -11.47 -15.92 -12.62
N VAL A 32 -11.88 -15.52 -13.83
CA VAL A 32 -11.49 -14.25 -14.44
C VAL A 32 -12.06 -13.06 -13.66
N ALA A 33 -13.34 -13.08 -13.31
CA ALA A 33 -13.96 -12.00 -12.54
C ALA A 33 -13.30 -11.80 -11.17
N GLN A 34 -12.92 -12.90 -10.49
CA GLN A 34 -12.16 -12.85 -9.23
C GLN A 34 -10.76 -12.24 -9.41
N LEU A 35 -10.10 -12.54 -10.54
CA LEU A 35 -8.80 -11.97 -10.86
C LEU A 35 -8.91 -10.45 -11.11
N ASP A 36 -9.92 -10.02 -11.86
CA ASP A 36 -10.18 -8.59 -12.12
C ASP A 36 -10.46 -7.82 -10.81
N GLU A 37 -11.30 -8.36 -9.92
CA GLU A 37 -11.56 -7.75 -8.61
C GLU A 37 -10.28 -7.59 -7.78
N ARG A 38 -9.38 -8.57 -7.84
CA ARG A 38 -8.08 -8.49 -7.16
C ARG A 38 -7.17 -7.44 -7.79
N PHE A 39 -7.17 -7.29 -9.12
CA PHE A 39 -6.43 -6.23 -9.79
C PHE A 39 -6.94 -4.85 -9.41
N ASP A 40 -8.26 -4.65 -9.39
CA ASP A 40 -8.86 -3.38 -9.00
C ASP A 40 -8.54 -3.03 -7.55
N LYS A 41 -8.60 -4.00 -6.65
CA LYS A 41 -8.18 -3.81 -5.25
C LYS A 41 -6.71 -3.41 -5.14
N ALA A 42 -5.83 -4.10 -5.86
CA ALA A 42 -4.39 -3.78 -5.85
C ALA A 42 -4.12 -2.39 -6.43
N ARG A 43 -4.85 -2.01 -7.49
CA ARG A 43 -4.79 -0.66 -8.08
C ARG A 43 -5.24 0.41 -7.10
N HIS A 44 -6.35 0.19 -6.37
CA HIS A 44 -6.82 1.12 -5.34
C HIS A 44 -5.78 1.29 -4.23
N ILE A 45 -5.20 0.19 -3.74
CA ILE A 45 -4.12 0.23 -2.75
C ILE A 45 -2.94 1.06 -3.26
N LEU A 46 -2.56 0.89 -4.54
CA LEU A 46 -1.52 1.71 -5.13
C LEU A 46 -1.95 3.18 -5.25
N GLN A 47 -3.18 3.49 -5.63
CA GLN A 47 -3.61 4.89 -5.75
C GLN A 47 -3.69 5.61 -4.39
N GLU A 48 -3.96 4.88 -3.32
CA GLU A 48 -4.10 5.43 -1.96
C GLU A 48 -2.77 5.44 -1.18
N LEU A 49 -1.69 4.89 -1.75
CA LEU A 49 -0.42 4.77 -1.05
C LEU A 49 0.17 6.17 -0.78
N PRO A 50 0.31 6.56 0.50
CA PRO A 50 0.80 7.89 0.83
C PRO A 50 2.25 8.06 0.38
N GLY A 51 2.55 9.20 -0.24
CA GLY A 51 3.90 9.55 -0.67
C GLY A 51 4.30 8.98 -2.03
N LEU A 52 3.40 8.35 -2.78
CA LEU A 52 3.65 7.91 -4.16
C LEU A 52 3.99 9.04 -5.11
N GLN A 53 3.55 10.26 -4.81
CA GLN A 53 3.90 11.45 -5.59
C GLN A 53 5.37 11.86 -5.43
N TYR A 54 6.07 11.33 -4.43
CA TYR A 54 7.44 11.71 -4.12
C TYR A 54 8.41 10.63 -4.55
N ASN A 55 9.51 11.05 -5.17
CA ASN A 55 10.66 10.17 -5.36
C ASN A 55 11.40 9.95 -4.02
N LYS A 56 12.38 9.05 -4.01
CA LYS A 56 13.12 8.69 -2.80
C LYS A 56 13.81 9.91 -2.15
N GLU A 57 14.45 10.76 -2.94
CA GLU A 57 15.19 11.92 -2.43
C GLU A 57 14.24 12.94 -1.79
N GLU A 58 13.07 13.17 -2.41
CA GLU A 58 12.01 14.02 -1.86
C GLU A 58 11.45 13.46 -0.55
N GLN A 59 11.25 12.14 -0.46
CA GLN A 59 10.80 11.48 0.78
C GLN A 59 11.83 11.64 1.90
N GLU A 60 13.11 11.47 1.60
CA GLU A 60 14.20 11.66 2.56
C GLU A 60 14.29 13.12 3.04
N ALA A 61 14.15 14.08 2.13
CA ALA A 61 14.13 15.50 2.48
C ALA A 61 12.93 15.89 3.36
N ILE A 62 11.74 15.35 3.07
CA ILE A 62 10.55 15.54 3.92
C ILE A 62 10.80 14.95 5.31
N LEU A 63 11.35 13.74 5.38
CA LEU A 63 11.65 13.07 6.63
C LEU A 63 12.60 13.89 7.51
N GLU A 64 13.70 14.38 6.95
CA GLU A 64 14.66 15.22 7.68
C GLU A 64 14.01 16.49 8.23
N ARG A 65 13.19 17.17 7.40
CA ARG A 65 12.49 18.38 7.80
C ARG A 65 11.51 18.13 8.94
N GLU A 66 10.70 17.07 8.84
CA GLU A 66 9.70 16.72 9.86
C GLU A 66 10.37 16.29 11.17
N MET A 67 11.50 15.57 11.09
CA MET A 67 12.29 15.22 12.27
C MET A 67 12.82 16.46 13.01
N ALA A 68 13.37 17.43 12.27
CA ALA A 68 13.86 18.67 12.87
C ALA A 68 12.74 19.47 13.55
N LEU A 69 11.56 19.52 12.92
CA LEU A 69 10.38 20.17 13.49
C LEU A 69 9.92 19.47 14.78
N LEU A 70 9.86 18.14 14.76
CA LEU A 70 9.46 17.33 15.91
C LEU A 70 10.41 17.54 17.10
N ASP A 71 11.71 17.57 16.85
CA ASP A 71 12.70 17.79 17.91
C ASP A 71 12.60 19.19 18.52
N ASN A 72 12.34 20.22 17.70
CA ASN A 72 12.05 21.55 18.19
C ASN A 72 10.80 21.55 19.09
N LYS A 73 9.71 20.90 18.64
CA LYS A 73 8.47 20.78 19.43
C LYS A 73 8.68 20.03 20.75
N LYS A 74 9.50 18.98 20.76
CA LYS A 74 9.88 18.27 21.99
C LYS A 74 10.65 19.18 22.95
N GLN A 75 11.56 20.01 22.46
CA GLN A 75 12.28 20.97 23.30
C GLN A 75 11.34 22.03 23.87
N GLN A 76 10.42 22.56 23.07
CA GLN A 76 9.37 23.48 23.53
C GLN A 76 8.52 22.85 24.64
N LEU A 77 8.06 21.61 24.44
CA LEU A 77 7.29 20.90 25.47
C LEU A 77 8.09 20.72 26.76
N LYS A 78 9.36 20.32 26.67
CA LYS A 78 10.25 20.22 27.84
C LYS A 78 10.37 21.55 28.58
N SER A 79 10.52 22.66 27.86
CA SER A 79 10.57 23.99 28.48
C SER A 79 9.27 24.34 29.21
N TYR A 80 8.10 24.03 28.62
CA TYR A 80 6.82 24.27 29.28
C TYR A 80 6.61 23.39 30.52
N MET A 81 7.02 22.13 30.48
CA MET A 81 6.92 21.22 31.64
C MET A 81 7.89 21.59 32.77
N ALA A 82 8.96 22.34 32.47
CA ALA A 82 9.91 22.84 33.46
C ALA A 82 9.46 24.16 34.12
N LEU A 83 8.37 24.77 33.66
CA LEU A 83 7.79 25.95 34.31
C LEU A 83 7.11 25.53 35.62
N PRO A 84 7.28 26.29 36.71
CA PRO A 84 6.61 25.98 37.97
C PRO A 84 5.09 26.07 37.79
N PRO A 85 4.31 25.16 38.41
CA PRO A 85 2.87 25.30 38.44
C PRO A 85 2.51 26.56 39.22
N PHE A 86 1.54 27.32 38.69
CA PHE A 86 1.01 28.54 39.30
C PHE A 86 0.37 28.26 40.66
#